data_AF-A0A838SKS3-F1
#
_entry.id   AF-A0A838SKS3-F1
#
_cell.length_a   1.000
_cell.length_b   1.000
_cell.length_c   1.000
_cell.angle_alpha   90.00
_cell.angle_beta   90.00
_cell.angle_gamma   90.00
#
_symmetry.space_group_name_H-M   'P 1'
#
loop_
_entity.id
_entity.type
_entity.pdbx_description
1 polymer ?
#
loop_
_entity_poly.entity_id
_entity_poly.type
_entity_poly.pdbx_seq_one_letter_code
_entity_poly.pdbx_strand_id
1 'polypeptide(L)'
;MVRAAVLAAVVAGALLGATSACGSDLTPPAAPPPRVDPTDAAALASITCNRNGIRGAPTRVRTQPDGVHLRFENTANATLRYSVDHLQGGQGDTLPRGTSTVVVQAPPGELRVQCLGPGRYPDPEKMPTRTIQVTDPSGYAAGALLDCANETVVVSHPVYADNAPGQRGDPVELARTDLGARLRPADVVRRLWYAGPDEAIVIVQRGGLTVARTKFQRLGKDEWLLEMTERCATFNDSTD
;
A
#
# COMPACT_ATOMS: atom_id res chain seq x y z
N MET A 1 -43.92 -5.61 -44.71
CA MET A 1 -45.06 -4.67 -44.84
C MET A 1 -45.30 -4.14 -43.44
N VAL A 2 -45.07 -2.88 -43.06
CA VAL A 2 -45.62 -1.61 -43.55
C VAL A 2 -44.60 -0.48 -43.29
N ARG A 3 -44.56 0.49 -44.20
CA ARG A 3 -43.74 1.72 -44.21
C ARG A 3 -44.33 2.80 -43.30
N ALA A 4 -43.50 3.67 -42.72
CA ALA A 4 -43.85 5.08 -42.49
C ALA A 4 -42.58 5.96 -42.38
N ALA A 5 -42.35 6.75 -43.42
CA ALA A 5 -41.60 8.02 -43.40
C ALA A 5 -42.43 9.07 -42.61
N VAL A 6 -41.95 10.22 -42.14
CA VAL A 6 -41.53 11.48 -42.81
C VAL A 6 -41.31 12.43 -41.57
N LEU A 7 -40.38 13.40 -41.45
CA LEU A 7 -40.34 14.73 -42.07
C LEU A 7 -39.15 15.50 -41.48
N ALA A 8 -38.40 16.17 -42.37
CA ALA A 8 -37.38 17.13 -42.05
C ALA A 8 -38.00 18.49 -41.65
N ALA A 9 -37.37 19.21 -40.74
CA ALA A 9 -37.59 20.64 -40.55
C ALA A 9 -36.23 21.35 -40.48
N VAL A 10 -35.93 22.09 -41.54
CA VAL A 10 -34.84 23.05 -41.65
C VAL A 10 -35.29 24.33 -40.96
N VAL A 11 -34.52 24.84 -40.00
CA VAL A 11 -34.66 26.22 -39.50
C VAL A 11 -33.32 26.92 -39.63
N ALA A 12 -33.25 27.80 -40.62
CA ALA A 12 -32.24 28.84 -40.74
C ALA A 12 -32.65 30.02 -39.84
N GLY A 13 -31.72 30.56 -39.06
CA GLY A 13 -32.00 31.68 -38.16
C GLY A 13 -30.75 32.43 -37.69
N ALA A 14 -30.47 33.53 -38.39
CA ALA A 14 -29.84 34.77 -37.94
C ALA A 14 -28.47 34.75 -37.22
N LEU A 15 -27.44 35.14 -37.99
CA LEU A 15 -26.28 35.89 -37.50
C LEU A 15 -26.72 37.31 -37.07
N LEU A 16 -26.18 37.80 -35.94
CA LEU A 16 -25.64 39.18 -35.77
C LEU A 16 -25.17 39.43 -34.32
N GLY A 17 -23.87 39.70 -34.17
CA GLY A 17 -23.33 40.77 -33.31
C GLY A 17 -22.99 40.45 -31.84
N ALA A 18 -21.68 40.40 -31.53
CA ALA A 18 -21.06 41.20 -30.47
C ALA A 18 -19.53 41.01 -30.47
N THR A 19 -18.81 42.12 -30.40
CA THR A 19 -17.35 42.27 -30.47
C THR A 19 -16.62 41.63 -29.29
N SER A 20 -15.79 40.61 -29.55
CA SER A 20 -14.86 40.03 -28.59
C SER A 20 -13.65 40.95 -28.40
N ALA A 21 -13.63 41.69 -27.29
CA ALA A 21 -12.42 42.31 -26.77
C ALA A 21 -11.49 41.21 -26.23
N CYS A 22 -10.51 40.80 -27.03
CA CYS A 22 -9.44 39.90 -26.61
C CYS A 22 -8.45 40.66 -25.71
N GLY A 23 -8.84 40.92 -24.46
CA GLY A 23 -7.90 41.25 -23.39
C GLY A 23 -7.27 39.95 -22.89
N SER A 24 -6.17 39.54 -23.52
CA SER A 24 -5.37 38.43 -23.01
C SER A 24 -4.60 38.90 -21.78
N ASP A 25 -5.21 38.78 -20.60
CA ASP A 25 -4.47 38.73 -19.34
C ASP A 25 -3.56 37.51 -19.39
N LEU A 26 -2.35 37.71 -19.90
CA LEU A 26 -1.25 36.76 -19.84
C LEU A 26 -0.80 36.67 -18.37
N THR A 27 -1.59 35.99 -17.55
CA THR A 27 -1.11 35.48 -16.26
C THR A 27 0.03 34.53 -16.60
N PRO A 28 1.28 34.81 -16.19
CA PRO A 28 2.39 33.89 -16.42
C PRO A 28 1.98 32.52 -15.88
N PRO A 29 2.15 31.43 -16.65
CA PRO A 29 1.82 30.10 -16.16
C PRO A 29 2.52 29.91 -14.82
N ALA A 30 1.74 29.56 -13.79
CA ALA A 30 2.27 29.32 -12.46
C ALA A 30 3.48 28.40 -12.60
N ALA A 31 4.61 28.83 -12.02
CA ALA A 31 5.83 28.03 -12.05
C ALA A 31 5.47 26.60 -11.58
N PRO A 32 5.92 25.56 -12.29
CA PRO A 32 5.64 24.19 -11.86
C PRO A 32 6.12 24.04 -10.42
N PRO A 33 5.36 23.34 -9.56
CA PRO A 33 5.75 23.15 -8.18
C PRO A 33 7.18 22.60 -8.15
N PRO A 34 8.03 23.08 -7.22
CA PRO A 34 9.42 22.64 -7.14
C PRO A 34 9.45 21.11 -7.12
N ARG A 35 10.23 20.52 -8.05
CA ARG A 35 10.44 19.07 -8.07
C ARG A 35 11.10 18.71 -6.75
N VAL A 36 10.38 17.94 -5.94
CA VAL A 36 10.93 17.41 -4.70
C VAL A 36 11.95 16.34 -5.07
N ASP A 37 13.19 16.49 -4.63
CA ASP A 37 14.27 15.57 -4.98
C ASP A 37 13.99 14.19 -4.33
N PRO A 38 13.95 13.09 -5.10
CA PRO A 38 13.80 11.75 -4.57
C PRO A 38 14.89 11.37 -3.56
N THR A 39 16.03 12.08 -3.56
CA THR A 39 17.14 11.86 -2.63
C THR A 39 16.89 12.37 -1.20
N ASP A 40 15.85 13.17 -0.97
CA ASP A 40 15.54 13.74 0.35
C ASP A 40 14.98 12.73 1.37
N ALA A 41 14.63 11.51 0.93
CA ALA A 41 14.09 10.48 1.82
C ALA A 41 15.22 9.74 2.56
N ALA A 42 15.16 9.72 3.89
CA ALA A 42 16.14 9.03 4.71
C ALA A 42 16.08 7.51 4.52
N ALA A 43 17.22 6.81 4.58
CA ALA A 43 17.25 5.34 4.59
C ALA A 43 16.73 4.74 5.91
N LEU A 44 16.90 5.47 7.01
CA LEU A 44 16.60 5.05 8.37
C LEU A 44 15.82 6.16 9.07
N ALA A 45 14.63 5.85 9.57
CA ALA A 45 13.88 6.79 10.41
C ALA A 45 14.32 6.65 11.87
N SER A 46 14.95 7.70 12.42
CA SER A 46 15.33 7.74 13.84
C SER A 46 14.22 8.36 14.69
N ILE A 47 13.72 7.62 15.66
CA ILE A 47 12.53 7.91 16.44
C ILE A 47 12.89 7.83 17.93
N THR A 48 12.73 8.92 18.66
CA THR A 48 12.96 8.92 20.11
C THR A 48 11.64 8.72 20.83
N CYS A 49 11.59 7.75 21.72
CA CYS A 49 10.42 7.42 22.52
C CYS A 49 10.68 7.69 24.01
N ASN A 50 9.66 8.20 24.68
CA ASN A 50 9.62 8.36 26.13
C ASN A 50 8.20 8.11 26.65
N ARG A 51 7.96 8.33 27.94
CA ARG A 51 6.64 8.11 28.57
C ARG A 51 5.53 9.02 28.02
N ASN A 52 5.90 10.13 27.39
CA ASN A 52 4.98 11.11 26.83
C ASN A 52 4.75 10.91 25.32
N GLY A 53 5.26 9.82 24.73
CA GLY A 53 5.09 9.48 23.32
C GLY A 53 6.35 9.64 22.48
N ILE A 54 6.17 10.04 21.22
CA ILE A 54 7.23 10.12 20.20
C ILE A 54 7.77 11.54 20.08
N ARG A 55 9.09 11.63 19.88
CA ARG A 55 9.81 12.82 19.43
C ARG A 55 10.73 12.47 18.26
N GLY A 56 10.97 13.47 17.40
CA GLY A 56 11.77 13.29 16.20
C GLY A 56 11.03 12.50 15.12
N ALA A 57 11.77 11.77 14.30
CA ALA A 57 11.42 11.19 13.00
C ALA A 57 11.50 12.16 11.80
N PRO A 58 12.15 11.74 10.70
CA PRO A 58 12.08 12.46 9.44
C PRO A 58 10.65 12.48 8.91
N THR A 59 10.36 13.41 8.01
CA THR A 59 9.06 13.45 7.32
C THR A 59 8.94 12.37 6.25
N ARG A 60 10.07 11.90 5.70
CA ARG A 60 10.14 10.90 4.63
C ARG A 60 11.19 9.84 4.92
N VAL A 61 10.86 8.59 4.60
CA VAL A 61 11.78 7.44 4.64
C VAL A 61 11.64 6.64 3.35
N ARG A 62 12.75 6.15 2.80
CA ARG A 62 12.72 5.30 1.61
C ARG A 62 12.71 3.81 1.98
N THR A 63 12.02 3.04 1.16
CA THR A 63 11.99 1.58 1.23
C THR A 63 13.36 1.00 0.84
N GLN A 64 13.77 -0.07 1.52
CA GLN A 64 14.95 -0.88 1.20
C GLN A 64 14.49 -2.28 0.74
N PRO A 65 15.38 -3.12 0.18
CA PRO A 65 15.00 -4.45 -0.33
C PRO A 65 14.30 -5.34 0.71
N ASP A 66 14.61 -5.15 1.99
CA ASP A 66 14.09 -5.92 3.12
C ASP A 66 13.01 -5.17 3.93
N GLY A 67 12.64 -3.94 3.55
CA GLY A 67 11.56 -3.16 4.18
C GLY A 67 11.95 -1.72 4.55
N VAL A 68 11.14 -1.09 5.41
CA VAL A 68 11.41 0.24 5.97
C VAL A 68 12.14 0.10 7.30
N HIS A 69 13.31 0.71 7.41
CA HIS A 69 14.13 0.62 8.62
C HIS A 69 13.79 1.75 9.59
N LEU A 70 13.44 1.38 10.82
CA LEU A 70 13.14 2.30 11.91
C LEU A 70 14.10 2.04 13.07
N ARG A 71 14.76 3.10 13.55
CA ARG A 71 15.58 3.06 14.77
C ARG A 71 14.83 3.77 15.88
N PHE A 72 14.46 3.03 16.91
CA PHE A 72 13.85 3.55 18.12
C PHE A 72 14.91 3.80 19.19
N GLU A 73 14.81 4.94 19.87
CA GLU A 73 15.57 5.26 21.07
C GLU A 73 14.61 5.45 22.24
N ASN A 74 14.47 4.45 23.10
CA ASN A 74 13.70 4.54 24.32
C ASN A 74 14.53 5.19 25.44
N THR A 75 14.20 6.44 25.72
CA THR A 75 14.81 7.26 26.78
C THR A 75 14.06 7.16 28.11
N ALA A 76 12.93 6.44 28.16
CA ALA A 76 12.24 6.20 29.41
C ALA A 76 13.04 5.25 30.31
N ASN A 77 12.95 5.45 31.62
CA ASN A 77 13.44 4.49 32.60
C ASN A 77 12.45 3.33 32.81
N ALA A 78 11.98 2.73 31.72
CA ALA A 78 11.08 1.57 31.67
C ALA A 78 11.02 0.99 30.24
N THR A 79 10.63 -0.28 30.10
CA THR A 79 10.23 -0.86 28.82
C THR A 79 8.96 -0.18 28.33
N LEU A 80 8.98 0.26 27.07
CA LEU A 80 7.81 0.78 26.35
C LEU A 80 7.27 -0.29 25.41
N ARG A 81 6.22 0.04 24.65
CA ARG A 81 5.85 -0.68 23.42
C ARG A 81 5.85 0.29 22.26
N TYR A 82 5.98 -0.22 21.04
CA TYR A 82 5.74 0.57 19.84
C TYR A 82 4.61 -0.05 19.02
N SER A 83 3.94 0.79 18.23
CA SER A 83 3.06 0.38 17.14
C SER A 83 3.45 1.15 15.90
N VAL A 84 3.42 0.48 14.76
CA VAL A 84 3.67 1.04 13.45
C VAL A 84 2.54 0.56 12.56
N ASP A 85 1.67 1.48 12.16
CA ASP A 85 0.49 1.20 11.37
C ASP A 85 0.64 1.79 9.96
N HIS A 86 0.18 1.06 8.97
CA HIS A 86 0.05 1.51 7.58
C HIS A 86 -1.26 0.97 7.01
N LEU A 87 -1.57 1.30 5.75
CA LEU A 87 -2.86 0.97 5.16
C LEU A 87 -3.14 -0.55 5.03
N GLN A 88 -2.13 -1.40 5.19
CA GLN A 88 -2.25 -2.87 5.04
C GLN A 88 -2.13 -3.62 6.38
N GLY A 89 -2.11 -2.91 7.50
CA GLY A 89 -1.99 -3.50 8.82
C GLY A 89 -1.02 -2.74 9.72
N GLY A 90 -0.70 -3.36 10.86
CA GLY A 90 0.21 -2.79 11.83
C GLY A 90 1.16 -3.84 12.41
N GLN A 91 2.32 -3.37 12.85
CA GLN A 91 3.35 -4.13 13.55
C GLN A 91 3.65 -3.45 14.88
N GLY A 92 3.81 -4.22 15.95
CA GLY A 92 4.17 -3.67 17.25
C GLY A 92 4.80 -4.70 18.16
N ASP A 93 5.67 -4.23 19.06
CA ASP A 93 6.35 -5.08 20.03
C ASP A 93 6.74 -4.24 21.27
N THR A 94 7.34 -4.89 22.25
CA THR A 94 8.07 -4.28 23.35
C THR A 94 9.29 -3.52 22.84
N LEU A 95 9.58 -2.42 23.52
CA LEU A 95 10.70 -1.54 23.23
C LEU A 95 11.56 -1.40 24.50
N PRO A 96 12.64 -2.18 24.64
CA PRO A 96 13.50 -2.10 25.82
C PRO A 96 14.17 -0.73 25.92
N ARG A 97 14.72 -0.41 27.11
CA ARG A 97 15.48 0.84 27.29
C ARG A 97 16.70 0.85 26.36
N GLY A 98 17.02 2.02 25.80
CA GLY A 98 18.14 2.19 24.89
C GLY A 98 17.72 2.21 23.42
N THR A 99 18.56 1.68 22.53
CA THR A 99 18.30 1.67 21.08
C THR A 99 17.78 0.31 20.62
N SER A 100 16.80 0.31 19.73
CA SER A 100 16.35 -0.88 18.98
C SER A 100 16.17 -0.51 17.51
N THR A 101 16.47 -1.44 16.61
CA THR A 101 16.20 -1.28 15.17
C THR A 101 15.19 -2.33 14.75
N VAL A 102 14.20 -1.92 13.99
CA VAL A 102 13.16 -2.80 13.46
C VAL A 102 13.01 -2.54 11.97
N VAL A 103 12.65 -3.58 11.24
CA VAL A 103 12.32 -3.51 9.82
C VAL A 103 10.83 -3.77 9.70
N VAL A 104 10.11 -2.87 9.03
CA VAL A 104 8.66 -2.94 8.85
C VAL A 104 8.34 -3.10 7.38
N GLN A 105 7.45 -4.04 7.08
CA GLN A 105 6.99 -4.31 5.71
C GLN A 105 5.86 -3.39 5.29
N ALA A 106 6.17 -2.09 5.28
CA ALA A 106 5.24 -1.05 4.89
C ALA A 106 5.36 -0.73 3.39
N PRO A 107 4.26 -0.68 2.64
CA PRO A 107 4.25 -0.19 1.27
C PRO A 107 4.49 1.33 1.22
N PRO A 108 4.73 1.91 0.03
CA PRO A 108 4.75 3.35 -0.14
C PRO A 108 3.42 3.97 0.31
N GLY A 109 3.49 5.04 1.10
CA GLY A 109 2.31 5.63 1.73
C GLY A 109 2.60 6.16 3.13
N GLU A 110 1.54 6.46 3.88
CA GLU A 110 1.67 6.92 5.25
C GLU A 110 2.00 5.77 6.21
N LEU A 111 3.01 5.99 7.04
CA LEU A 111 3.39 5.14 8.15
C LEU A 111 3.15 5.90 9.45
N ARG A 112 2.22 5.40 10.27
CA ARG A 112 1.84 5.99 11.55
C ARG A 112 2.58 5.26 12.66
N VAL A 113 3.46 5.96 13.37
CA VAL A 113 4.24 5.39 14.48
C VAL A 113 3.68 5.89 15.81
N GLN A 114 3.62 5.01 16.80
CA GLN A 114 3.23 5.28 18.18
C GLN A 114 4.19 4.63 19.16
N CYS A 115 4.42 5.30 20.30
CA CYS A 115 5.15 4.73 21.45
C CYS A 115 4.26 4.78 22.69
N LEU A 116 4.15 3.63 23.35
CA LEU A 116 3.18 3.37 24.40
C LEU A 116 3.92 3.14 25.73
N GLY A 117 3.50 3.85 26.78
CA GLY A 117 4.00 3.69 28.14
C GLY A 117 3.67 2.32 28.75
N PRO A 118 4.36 1.93 29.85
CA PRO A 118 3.95 0.78 30.66
C PRO A 118 2.66 1.11 31.42
N GLY A 119 1.61 0.30 31.21
CA GLY A 119 0.29 0.50 31.83
C GLY A 119 -0.80 0.83 30.80
N ARG A 120 -2.05 0.45 31.13
CA ARG A 120 -3.28 0.43 30.31
C ARG A 120 -3.20 1.16 28.98
N TYR A 121 -3.53 0.46 27.89
CA TYR A 121 -3.84 1.02 26.57
C TYR A 121 -4.59 2.33 26.74
N PRO A 122 -3.90 3.49 26.69
CA PRO A 122 -4.61 4.73 26.55
C PRO A 122 -5.40 4.60 25.25
N ASP A 123 -6.58 5.20 25.23
CA ASP A 123 -7.38 5.36 24.03
C ASP A 123 -6.44 5.63 22.83
N PRO A 124 -6.32 4.70 21.87
CA PRO A 124 -5.32 4.80 20.80
C PRO A 124 -5.49 6.07 19.96
N GLU A 125 -6.68 6.68 19.99
CA GLU A 125 -6.96 7.97 19.35
C GLU A 125 -6.35 9.17 20.08
N LYS A 126 -6.05 9.03 21.38
CA LYS A 126 -5.50 10.09 22.22
C LYS A 126 -3.98 10.05 22.33
N MET A 127 -3.33 9.06 21.72
CA MET A 127 -1.88 8.92 21.80
C MET A 127 -1.17 9.76 20.73
N PRO A 128 -0.08 10.43 21.10
CA PRO A 128 0.78 11.13 20.13
C PRO A 128 1.25 10.16 19.05
N THR A 129 0.73 10.36 17.84
CA THR A 129 1.12 9.61 16.64
C THR A 129 2.03 10.47 15.80
N ARG A 130 3.05 9.86 15.19
CA ARG A 130 3.91 10.52 14.21
C ARG A 130 3.69 9.87 12.84
N THR A 131 3.31 10.65 11.85
CA THR A 131 3.23 10.18 10.46
C THR A 131 4.57 10.39 9.76
N ILE A 132 5.05 9.35 9.09
CA ILE A 132 6.23 9.33 8.24
C ILE A 132 5.77 8.90 6.86
N GLN A 133 6.15 9.62 5.81
CA GLN A 133 5.84 9.24 4.45
C GLN A 133 6.87 8.24 3.93
N VAL A 134 6.43 7.03 3.58
CA VAL A 134 7.26 6.02 2.92
C VAL A 134 7.29 6.29 1.43
N THR A 135 8.49 6.29 0.85
CA THR A 135 8.72 6.38 -0.59
C THR A 135 9.45 5.13 -1.08
N ASP A 136 9.35 4.85 -2.38
CA ASP A 136 10.05 3.71 -3.00
C ASP A 136 10.63 4.12 -4.35
N PRO A 137 11.72 4.90 -4.34
CA PRO A 137 12.36 5.34 -5.59
C PRO A 137 13.00 4.18 -6.38
N SER A 138 13.23 3.04 -5.75
CA SER A 138 13.86 1.86 -6.37
C SER A 138 12.86 0.80 -6.84
N GLY A 139 11.56 0.95 -6.51
CA GLY A 139 10.51 0.02 -6.93
C GLY A 139 10.50 -1.31 -6.17
N TYR A 140 11.13 -1.41 -4.99
CA TYR A 140 11.16 -2.65 -4.20
C TYR A 140 9.77 -3.09 -3.73
N ALA A 141 8.90 -2.12 -3.47
CA ALA A 141 7.50 -2.28 -3.07
C ALA A 141 6.52 -1.85 -4.18
N ALA A 142 7.00 -1.71 -5.42
CA ALA A 142 6.14 -1.43 -6.56
C ALA A 142 5.09 -2.54 -6.73
N GLY A 143 3.82 -2.14 -6.76
CA GLY A 143 2.68 -3.06 -6.84
C GLY A 143 2.28 -3.68 -5.50
N ALA A 144 2.76 -3.16 -4.37
CA ALA A 144 2.29 -3.61 -3.06
C ALA A 144 0.79 -3.37 -2.84
N LEU A 145 0.24 -2.34 -3.48
CA LEU A 145 -1.15 -1.94 -3.39
C LEU A 145 -1.92 -2.43 -4.62
N LEU A 146 -3.19 -2.77 -4.43
CA LEU A 146 -4.06 -3.10 -5.54
C LEU A 146 -4.47 -1.83 -6.29
N ASP A 147 -4.43 -1.91 -7.62
CA ASP A 147 -4.75 -0.84 -8.55
C ASP A 147 -6.18 -1.03 -9.11
N CYS A 148 -7.19 -1.07 -8.24
CA CYS A 148 -8.54 -1.49 -8.62
C CYS A 148 -9.39 -0.43 -9.34
N ALA A 149 -8.83 0.66 -9.86
CA ALA A 149 -9.57 1.67 -10.63
C ALA A 149 -10.95 2.11 -10.04
N ASN A 150 -11.02 2.31 -8.72
CA ASN A 150 -12.22 2.63 -7.92
C ASN A 150 -13.21 1.47 -7.68
N GLU A 151 -12.84 0.25 -8.01
CA GLU A 151 -13.61 -0.94 -7.68
C GLU A 151 -13.42 -1.36 -6.21
N THR A 152 -14.38 -2.15 -5.75
CA THR A 152 -14.29 -2.81 -4.45
C THR A 152 -13.13 -3.81 -4.43
N VAL A 153 -12.32 -3.75 -3.36
CA VAL A 153 -11.36 -4.81 -3.04
C VAL A 153 -12.10 -5.96 -2.37
N VAL A 154 -11.99 -7.15 -2.94
CA VAL A 154 -12.48 -8.39 -2.34
C VAL A 154 -11.34 -8.99 -1.53
N VAL A 155 -11.56 -9.14 -0.22
CA VAL A 155 -10.61 -9.77 0.70
C VAL A 155 -11.15 -11.12 1.12
N SER A 156 -10.30 -12.14 1.11
CA SER A 156 -10.61 -13.49 1.57
C SER A 156 -9.53 -13.96 2.53
N HIS A 157 -9.97 -14.45 3.70
CA HIS A 157 -9.12 -15.12 4.68
C HIS A 157 -9.57 -16.57 4.77
N PRO A 158 -8.73 -17.54 4.41
CA PRO A 158 -9.05 -18.93 4.66
C PRO A 158 -9.16 -19.17 6.17
N VAL A 159 -10.13 -20.01 6.56
CA VAL A 159 -10.29 -20.43 7.96
C VAL A 159 -9.67 -21.81 8.10
N TYR A 160 -8.70 -21.93 8.99
CA TYR A 160 -8.00 -23.18 9.26
C TYR A 160 -8.36 -23.72 10.64
N ALA A 161 -8.27 -25.04 10.78
CA ALA A 161 -8.18 -25.67 12.09
C ALA A 161 -6.84 -25.33 12.76
N ASP A 162 -6.78 -25.40 14.09
CA ASP A 162 -5.54 -25.26 14.83
C ASP A 162 -4.48 -26.25 14.31
N ASN A 163 -3.27 -25.75 14.07
CA ASN A 163 -2.14 -26.51 13.52
C ASN A 163 -2.39 -27.12 12.13
N ALA A 164 -3.26 -26.52 11.31
CA ALA A 164 -3.36 -26.91 9.91
C ALA A 164 -1.97 -26.87 9.25
N PRO A 165 -1.58 -27.94 8.53
CA PRO A 165 -0.29 -27.96 7.86
C PRO A 165 -0.30 -26.92 6.74
N GLY A 166 0.87 -26.35 6.48
CA GLY A 166 1.06 -25.50 5.31
C GLY A 166 1.24 -26.32 4.05
N GLN A 167 1.16 -25.64 2.91
CA GLN A 167 1.48 -26.21 1.61
C GLN A 167 2.98 -26.09 1.35
N ARG A 168 3.58 -27.14 0.81
CA ARG A 168 5.00 -27.12 0.43
C ARG A 168 5.18 -26.60 -0.98
N GLY A 169 6.15 -25.70 -1.17
CA GLY A 169 6.54 -25.24 -2.50
C GLY A 169 6.94 -23.77 -2.56
N ASP A 170 7.15 -23.29 -3.78
CA ASP A 170 7.39 -21.88 -4.05
C ASP A 170 6.08 -21.08 -3.91
N PRO A 171 6.05 -19.98 -3.13
CA PRO A 171 4.85 -19.17 -2.95
C PRO A 171 4.20 -18.67 -4.24
N VAL A 172 4.98 -18.42 -5.30
CA VAL A 172 4.45 -17.97 -6.59
C VAL A 172 3.62 -19.07 -7.22
N GLU A 173 4.10 -20.32 -7.21
CA GLU A 173 3.37 -21.47 -7.74
C GLU A 173 2.14 -21.83 -6.89
N LEU A 174 2.23 -21.67 -5.56
CA LEU A 174 1.07 -21.80 -4.66
C LEU A 174 0.00 -20.75 -4.99
N ALA A 175 0.39 -19.49 -5.20
CA ALA A 175 -0.53 -18.43 -5.59
C ALA A 175 -1.14 -18.69 -6.97
N ARG A 176 -0.37 -19.20 -7.94
CA ARG A 176 -0.90 -19.59 -9.25
C ARG A 176 -1.97 -20.67 -9.13
N THR A 177 -1.72 -21.64 -8.27
CA THR A 177 -2.66 -22.73 -8.00
C THR A 177 -3.94 -22.21 -7.33
N ASP A 178 -3.82 -21.36 -6.30
CA ASP A 178 -4.97 -20.76 -5.61
C ASP A 178 -5.83 -19.89 -6.54
N LEU A 179 -5.19 -19.03 -7.33
CA LEU A 179 -5.89 -18.10 -8.22
C LEU A 179 -6.49 -18.82 -9.44
N GLY A 180 -5.82 -19.87 -9.93
CA GLY A 180 -6.34 -20.81 -10.92
C GLY A 180 -6.84 -20.13 -12.19
N ALA A 181 -8.05 -20.48 -12.62
CA ALA A 181 -8.69 -20.01 -13.84
C ALA A 181 -8.90 -18.48 -13.93
N ARG A 182 -8.72 -17.74 -12.82
CA ARG A 182 -8.83 -16.27 -12.80
C ARG A 182 -7.59 -15.58 -13.41
N LEU A 183 -6.47 -16.30 -13.52
CA LEU A 183 -5.26 -15.81 -14.17
C LEU A 183 -5.41 -15.82 -15.68
N ARG A 184 -4.95 -14.74 -16.33
CA ARG A 184 -4.87 -14.63 -17.78
C ARG A 184 -3.45 -14.98 -18.26
N PRO A 185 -3.28 -15.45 -19.51
CA PRO A 185 -1.96 -15.80 -20.04
C PRO A 185 -0.92 -14.66 -19.99
N ALA A 186 -1.37 -13.40 -20.06
CA ALA A 186 -0.52 -12.22 -20.02
C ALA A 186 -0.25 -11.69 -18.59
N ASP A 187 -0.83 -12.31 -17.56
CA ASP A 187 -0.61 -11.87 -16.18
C ASP A 187 0.79 -12.23 -15.71
N VAL A 188 1.45 -11.28 -15.06
CA VAL A 188 2.74 -11.49 -14.40
C VAL A 188 2.49 -11.79 -12.93
N VAL A 189 2.77 -13.02 -12.51
CA VAL A 189 2.70 -13.42 -11.09
C VAL A 189 4.11 -13.42 -10.54
N ARG A 190 4.37 -12.65 -9.48
CA ARG A 190 5.69 -12.52 -8.87
C ARG A 190 5.62 -12.28 -7.38
N ARG A 191 6.68 -12.67 -6.66
CA ARG A 191 6.87 -12.33 -5.25
C ARG A 191 7.35 -10.88 -5.10
N LEU A 192 6.87 -10.19 -4.07
CA LEU A 192 7.41 -8.91 -3.63
C LEU A 192 8.66 -9.15 -2.77
N TRP A 193 9.69 -8.34 -3.02
CA TRP A 193 11.01 -8.51 -2.40
C TRP A 193 11.04 -8.14 -0.92
N TYR A 194 10.23 -7.15 -0.52
CA TYR A 194 10.18 -6.68 0.86
C TYR A 194 9.34 -7.58 1.78
N ALA A 195 8.98 -8.81 1.42
CA ALA A 195 8.39 -9.71 2.42
C ALA A 195 9.49 -10.20 3.37
N GLY A 196 9.23 -10.22 4.69
CA GLY A 196 10.16 -10.76 5.68
C GLY A 196 10.47 -12.25 5.46
N PRO A 197 11.46 -12.84 6.18
CA PRO A 197 11.85 -14.24 5.98
C PRO A 197 10.70 -15.24 6.24
N ASP A 198 9.79 -14.87 7.15
CA ASP A 198 8.64 -15.68 7.57
C ASP A 198 7.35 -15.35 6.83
N GLU A 199 7.40 -14.49 5.81
CA GLU A 199 6.25 -14.11 5.01
C GLU A 199 6.59 -14.15 3.52
N ALA A 200 5.57 -14.36 2.70
CA ALA A 200 5.66 -14.16 1.26
C ALA A 200 4.43 -13.41 0.78
N ILE A 201 4.65 -12.30 0.08
CA ILE A 201 3.58 -11.57 -0.61
C ILE A 201 3.79 -11.82 -2.10
N VAL A 202 2.79 -12.40 -2.74
CA VAL A 202 2.75 -12.64 -4.18
C VAL A 202 1.72 -11.70 -4.78
N ILE A 203 2.08 -11.04 -5.88
CA ILE A 203 1.17 -10.17 -6.60
C ILE A 203 0.92 -10.69 -8.01
N VAL A 204 -0.21 -10.29 -8.57
CA VAL A 204 -0.55 -10.48 -9.98
C VAL A 204 -0.65 -9.11 -10.63
N GLN A 205 0.17 -8.89 -11.66
CA GLN A 205 0.12 -7.68 -12.47
C GLN A 205 -0.52 -7.97 -13.82
N ARG A 206 -1.52 -7.18 -14.19
CA ARG A 206 -2.26 -7.23 -15.45
C ARG A 206 -2.18 -5.87 -16.13
N GLY A 207 -1.52 -5.79 -17.28
CA GLY A 207 -1.31 -4.51 -17.97
C GLY A 207 -0.52 -3.48 -17.13
N GLY A 208 0.38 -3.94 -16.26
CA GLY A 208 1.16 -3.09 -15.36
C GLY A 208 0.46 -2.73 -14.03
N LEU A 209 -0.83 -3.01 -13.90
CA LEU A 209 -1.62 -2.77 -12.69
C LEU A 209 -1.63 -4.00 -11.79
N THR A 210 -1.54 -3.81 -10.48
CA THR A 210 -1.63 -4.92 -9.52
C THR A 210 -3.09 -5.25 -9.23
N VAL A 211 -3.56 -6.40 -9.71
CA VAL A 211 -5.00 -6.76 -9.68
C VAL A 211 -5.35 -7.82 -8.64
N ALA A 212 -4.34 -8.52 -8.12
CA ALA A 212 -4.50 -9.45 -7.00
C ALA A 212 -3.21 -9.54 -6.18
N ARG A 213 -3.37 -9.92 -4.92
CA ARG A 213 -2.30 -10.09 -3.95
C ARG A 213 -2.64 -11.25 -3.02
N THR A 214 -1.65 -12.08 -2.75
CA THR A 214 -1.76 -13.26 -1.90
C THR A 214 -0.65 -13.21 -0.85
N LYS A 215 -1.02 -13.33 0.42
CA LYS A 215 -0.09 -13.35 1.55
C LYS A 215 0.01 -14.75 2.11
N PHE A 216 1.23 -15.22 2.29
CA PHE A 216 1.54 -16.49 2.93
C PHE A 216 2.38 -16.27 4.18
N GLN A 217 2.10 -17.05 5.22
CA GLN A 217 2.92 -17.18 6.41
C GLN A 217 3.77 -18.45 6.30
N ARG A 218 5.06 -18.36 6.63
CA ARG A 218 5.95 -19.52 6.70
C ARG A 218 5.69 -20.30 7.98
N LEU A 219 5.44 -21.61 7.87
CA LEU A 219 5.36 -22.53 9.01
C LEU A 219 6.62 -23.40 9.17
N GLY A 220 7.43 -23.52 8.11
CA GLY A 220 8.63 -24.34 8.10
C GLY A 220 9.57 -24.04 6.93
N LYS A 221 10.60 -24.89 6.76
CA LYS A 221 11.70 -24.65 5.80
C LYS A 221 11.22 -24.37 4.36
N ASP A 222 10.10 -24.94 3.94
CA ASP A 222 9.47 -24.70 2.63
C ASP A 222 7.95 -24.82 2.71
N GLU A 223 7.38 -24.58 3.89
CA GLU A 223 5.98 -24.82 4.19
C GLU A 223 5.28 -23.49 4.46
N TRP A 224 4.20 -23.25 3.72
CA TRP A 224 3.52 -21.96 3.63
C TRP A 224 2.03 -22.10 3.85
N LEU A 225 1.47 -21.29 4.73
CA LEU A 225 0.03 -21.20 4.96
C LEU A 225 -0.50 -19.95 4.27
N LEU A 226 -1.52 -20.11 3.42
CA LEU A 226 -2.19 -18.96 2.80
C LEU A 226 -2.97 -18.20 3.86
N GLU A 227 -2.56 -16.97 4.18
CA GLU A 227 -3.18 -16.14 5.21
C GLU A 227 -4.33 -15.29 4.64
N MET A 228 -4.14 -14.77 3.43
CA MET A 228 -5.06 -13.82 2.82
C MET A 228 -4.89 -13.77 1.31
N THR A 229 -6.01 -13.61 0.60
CA THR A 229 -6.03 -13.18 -0.80
C THR A 229 -6.87 -11.91 -0.92
N GLU A 230 -6.29 -10.86 -1.48
CA GLU A 230 -6.98 -9.62 -1.85
C GLU A 230 -6.97 -9.48 -3.37
N ARG A 231 -8.02 -8.91 -3.93
CA ARG A 231 -8.13 -8.73 -5.38
C ARG A 231 -9.16 -7.69 -5.75
N CYS A 232 -9.01 -7.11 -6.93
CA CYS A 232 -10.04 -6.27 -7.51
C CYS A 232 -11.28 -7.11 -7.84
N ALA A 233 -12.47 -6.52 -7.74
CA ALA A 233 -13.73 -7.23 -8.01
C ALA A 233 -13.76 -7.84 -9.42
N THR A 234 -13.29 -7.10 -10.42
CA THR A 234 -13.20 -7.55 -11.83
C THR A 234 -12.16 -8.63 -12.09
N PHE A 235 -11.32 -8.97 -11.10
CA PHE A 235 -10.42 -10.12 -11.20
C PHE A 235 -11.18 -11.44 -11.35
N ASN A 236 -12.46 -11.50 -10.96
CA ASN A 236 -13.33 -12.67 -11.15
C ASN A 236 -13.85 -12.86 -12.57
N ASP A 237 -13.83 -11.82 -13.40
CA ASP A 237 -14.49 -11.87 -14.70
C ASP A 237 -13.56 -12.55 -15.71
N SER A 238 -13.50 -13.88 -15.61
CA SER A 238 -13.30 -14.74 -16.77
C SER A 238 -14.63 -14.80 -17.53
N THR A 239 -14.97 -13.72 -18.23
CA THR A 239 -15.91 -13.85 -19.35
C THR A 239 -15.17 -14.61 -20.45
N ASP A 240 -15.19 -15.93 -20.34
CA ASP A 240 -15.07 -16.81 -21.51
C ASP A 240 -16.23 -16.54 -22.49
#